data_AF-A0A972RNY6-F1
#
_entry.id   AF-A0A972RNY6-F1
#
_cell.length_a   1.000
_cell.length_b   1.000
_cell.length_c   1.000
_cell.angle_alpha   90.00
_cell.angle_beta   90.00
_cell.angle_gamma   90.00
#
_symmetry.space_group_name_H-M   'P 1'
#
loop_
_entity.id
_entity.type
_entity.pdbx_description
1 polymer ?
#
loop_
_entity_poly.entity_id
_entity_poly.type
_entity_poly.pdbx_seq_one_letter_code
_entity_poly.pdbx_strand_id
1 'polypeptide(L)'
;MASKDQQHVDRPQDNQWDVCPPGELTQMVHRLDASQRRQRTKQVLRTGLISTAVFAFVVMALGSIVGMGNSNYGGISCAFCRSHLAEYQPHVAGELIHQDDAFVASMKTHLENCTNCRGKFHAMYPDLSVSSVSTNWRTFGFAMQPMFGQPVFGVGHYSASY
;
A
#
# COMPACT_ATOMS: atom_id res chain seq x y z
N MET A 1 -33.98 -22.18 -37.75
CA MET A 1 -35.06 -23.00 -38.34
C MET A 1 -34.84 -24.45 -37.91
N ALA A 2 -35.49 -24.88 -36.84
CA ALA A 2 -35.49 -26.28 -36.40
C ALA A 2 -36.86 -26.55 -35.78
N SER A 3 -37.75 -27.09 -36.60
CA SER A 3 -39.09 -27.52 -36.21
C SER A 3 -38.93 -28.70 -35.26
N LYS A 4 -39.35 -28.56 -34.01
CA LYS A 4 -39.37 -29.65 -33.04
C LYS A 4 -40.73 -30.32 -33.10
N ASP A 5 -40.69 -31.59 -33.48
CA ASP A 5 -41.80 -32.54 -33.49
C ASP A 5 -42.65 -32.43 -32.22
N GLN A 6 -43.89 -31.99 -32.40
CA GLN A 6 -44.95 -32.19 -31.43
C GLN A 6 -45.36 -33.66 -31.51
N GLN A 7 -44.69 -34.52 -30.74
CA GLN A 7 -45.19 -35.85 -30.46
C GLN A 7 -46.47 -35.71 -29.64
N HIS A 8 -47.61 -35.81 -30.34
CA HIS A 8 -48.93 -36.00 -29.75
C HIS A 8 -48.92 -37.36 -29.06
N VAL A 9 -48.64 -37.37 -27.76
CA VAL A 9 -48.76 -38.56 -26.93
C VAL A 9 -50.25 -38.77 -26.69
N ASP A 10 -50.88 -39.61 -27.50
CA ASP A 10 -52.20 -40.17 -27.19
C ASP A 10 -52.10 -40.90 -25.85
N ARG A 11 -52.57 -40.25 -24.78
CA ARG A 11 -52.77 -40.91 -23.50
C ARG A 11 -54.05 -41.73 -23.60
N PRO A 12 -54.00 -43.06 -23.47
CA PRO A 12 -55.22 -43.83 -23.28
C PRO A 12 -55.97 -43.29 -22.05
N GLN A 13 -57.29 -43.11 -22.20
CA GLN A 13 -58.21 -42.69 -21.14
C GLN A 13 -58.81 -43.94 -20.47
N ASP A 14 -57.94 -44.74 -19.87
CA ASP A 14 -58.29 -45.75 -18.90
C ASP A 14 -58.34 -45.07 -17.52
N ASN A 15 -59.52 -44.51 -17.19
CA ASN A 15 -59.84 -43.94 -15.88
C ASN A 15 -59.99 -45.04 -14.79
N GLN A 16 -59.15 -46.06 -14.83
CA GLN A 16 -59.10 -47.12 -13.83
C GLN A 16 -58.16 -46.63 -12.72
N TRP A 17 -58.77 -46.05 -11.69
CA TRP A 17 -58.06 -45.70 -10.47
C TRP A 17 -57.70 -47.00 -9.75
N ASP A 18 -56.56 -47.57 -10.11
CA ASP A 18 -56.02 -48.75 -9.45
C ASP A 18 -55.66 -48.42 -8.00
N VAL A 19 -55.97 -49.36 -7.11
CA VAL A 19 -55.65 -49.23 -5.68
C VAL A 19 -54.13 -49.32 -5.54
N CYS A 20 -53.48 -48.20 -5.25
CA CYS A 20 -52.03 -48.17 -5.04
C CYS A 20 -51.61 -49.14 -3.93
N PRO A 21 -50.53 -49.91 -4.12
CA PRO A 21 -49.99 -50.77 -3.08
C PRO A 21 -49.55 -49.94 -1.86
N PRO A 22 -49.72 -50.47 -0.64
CA PRO A 22 -49.39 -49.74 0.58
C PRO A 22 -47.89 -49.40 0.62
N GLY A 23 -47.57 -48.11 0.80
CA GLY A 23 -46.20 -47.61 0.94
C GLY A 23 -45.62 -46.86 -0.27
N GLU A 24 -46.27 -46.93 -1.44
CA GLU A 24 -45.77 -46.27 -2.66
C GLU A 24 -45.83 -44.75 -2.57
N LEU A 25 -46.92 -44.21 -2.01
CA LEU A 25 -47.10 -42.78 -1.73
C LEU A 25 -46.02 -42.24 -0.78
N THR A 26 -45.74 -42.96 0.31
CA THR A 26 -44.69 -42.58 1.27
C THR A 26 -43.31 -42.60 0.62
N GLN A 27 -43.03 -43.58 -0.25
CA GLN A 27 -41.77 -43.63 -0.98
C GLN A 27 -41.61 -42.44 -1.94
N MET A 28 -42.68 -41.99 -2.58
CA MET A 28 -42.67 -40.81 -3.44
C MET A 28 -42.39 -39.53 -2.65
N VAL A 29 -43.02 -39.36 -1.48
CA VAL A 29 -42.76 -38.23 -0.57
C VAL A 29 -41.30 -38.23 -0.09
N HIS A 30 -40.74 -39.38 0.27
CA HIS A 30 -39.34 -39.48 0.66
C HIS A 30 -38.37 -39.09 -0.45
N ARG A 31 -38.66 -39.46 -1.71
CA ARG A 31 -37.85 -39.06 -2.88
C ARG A 31 -37.89 -37.55 -3.09
N LEU A 32 -39.08 -36.93 -2.96
CA LEU A 32 -39.24 -35.49 -3.04
C LEU A 32 -38.46 -34.75 -1.94
N ASP A 33 -38.59 -35.16 -0.68
CA ASP A 33 -37.89 -34.53 0.44
C ASP A 33 -36.35 -34.70 0.31
N ALA A 34 -35.88 -35.90 -0.07
CA ALA A 34 -34.46 -36.12 -0.32
C ALA A 34 -33.92 -35.24 -1.47
N SER A 35 -34.70 -35.03 -2.53
CA SER A 35 -34.32 -34.14 -3.63
C SER A 35 -34.26 -32.67 -3.18
N GLN A 36 -35.23 -32.23 -2.38
CA GLN A 36 -35.33 -30.86 -1.90
C GLN A 36 -34.21 -30.52 -0.92
N ARG A 37 -33.87 -31.44 -0.01
CA ARG A 37 -32.72 -31.30 0.90
C ARG A 37 -31.40 -31.14 0.14
N ARG A 38 -31.18 -31.93 -0.91
CA ARG A 38 -29.98 -31.83 -1.76
C ARG A 38 -29.88 -30.50 -2.51
N GLN A 39 -31.01 -29.92 -2.91
CA GLN A 39 -31.01 -28.61 -3.56
C GLN A 39 -30.70 -27.49 -2.55
N ARG A 40 -31.31 -27.53 -1.35
CA ARG A 40 -31.04 -26.55 -0.29
C ARG A 40 -29.57 -26.55 0.13
N THR A 41 -28.96 -27.72 0.33
CA THR A 41 -27.53 -27.80 0.72
C THR A 41 -26.61 -27.28 -0.38
N LYS A 42 -26.89 -27.57 -1.66
CA LYS A 42 -26.14 -26.99 -2.80
C LYS A 42 -26.25 -25.47 -2.88
N GLN A 43 -27.43 -24.92 -2.57
CA GLN A 43 -27.64 -23.48 -2.57
C GLN A 43 -26.85 -22.81 -1.45
N VAL A 44 -26.92 -23.35 -0.22
CA VAL A 44 -26.19 -22.83 0.94
C VAL A 44 -24.68 -22.91 0.75
N LEU A 45 -24.16 -24.00 0.18
CA LEU A 45 -22.73 -24.15 -0.12
C LEU A 45 -22.25 -23.10 -1.14
N ARG A 46 -23.06 -22.81 -2.18
CA ARG A 46 -22.72 -21.79 -3.19
C ARG A 46 -22.75 -20.38 -2.60
N THR A 47 -23.78 -20.03 -1.83
CA THR A 47 -23.87 -18.71 -1.20
C THR A 47 -22.80 -18.51 -0.13
N GLY A 48 -22.49 -19.56 0.63
CA GLY A 48 -21.44 -19.56 1.66
C GLY A 48 -20.08 -19.20 1.05
N LEU A 49 -19.64 -19.95 0.04
CA LEU A 49 -18.36 -19.73 -0.65
C LEU A 49 -18.22 -18.32 -1.25
N ILE A 50 -19.29 -17.79 -1.84
CA ILE A 50 -19.26 -16.45 -2.43
C ILE A 50 -19.11 -15.39 -1.33
N SER A 51 -19.81 -15.54 -0.21
CA SER A 51 -19.73 -14.58 0.90
C SER A 51 -18.34 -14.53 1.52
N THR A 52 -17.67 -15.67 1.73
CA THR A 52 -16.28 -15.71 2.23
C THR A 52 -15.30 -15.15 1.23
N ALA A 53 -15.47 -15.41 -0.07
CA ALA A 53 -14.60 -14.87 -1.11
C ALA A 53 -14.69 -13.33 -1.18
N VAL A 54 -15.91 -12.78 -1.14
CA VAL A 54 -16.13 -11.31 -1.12
C VAL A 54 -15.51 -10.70 0.14
N PHE A 55 -15.71 -11.32 1.30
CA PHE A 55 -15.14 -10.80 2.55
C PHE A 55 -13.60 -10.81 2.54
N ALA A 56 -12.99 -11.89 2.06
CA ALA A 56 -11.53 -11.98 1.91
C ALA A 56 -10.98 -10.91 0.95
N PHE A 57 -11.68 -10.64 -0.15
CA PHE A 57 -11.30 -9.60 -1.10
C PHE A 57 -11.36 -8.20 -0.47
N VAL A 58 -12.42 -7.89 0.30
CA VAL A 58 -12.55 -6.61 1.01
C VAL A 58 -11.44 -6.45 2.05
N VAL A 59 -11.09 -7.49 2.80
CA VAL A 59 -10.01 -7.44 3.79
C VAL A 59 -8.65 -7.21 3.12
N MET A 60 -8.35 -7.87 2.00
CA MET A 60 -7.12 -7.61 1.25
C MET A 60 -7.06 -6.20 0.67
N ALA A 61 -8.17 -5.70 0.13
CA ALA A 61 -8.25 -4.34 -0.41
C ALA A 61 -8.02 -3.29 0.69
N LEU A 62 -8.66 -3.44 1.86
CA LEU A 62 -8.48 -2.54 3.00
C LEU A 62 -7.09 -2.67 3.63
N GLY A 63 -6.55 -3.89 3.74
CA GLY A 63 -5.20 -4.12 4.26
C GLY A 63 -4.11 -3.45 3.42
N SER A 64 -4.30 -3.39 2.10
CA SER A 64 -3.41 -2.66 1.19
C SER A 64 -3.38 -1.15 1.46
N ILE A 65 -4.50 -0.59 1.90
CA ILE A 65 -4.65 0.85 2.20
C ILE A 65 -4.09 1.17 3.59
N VAL A 66 -4.30 0.27 4.57
CA VAL A 66 -3.84 0.46 5.96
C VAL A 66 -2.35 0.13 6.13
N GLY A 67 -1.79 -0.79 5.32
CA GLY A 67 -0.37 -1.13 5.30
C GLY A 67 0.56 -0.02 4.79
N MET A 68 0.02 1.05 4.19
CA MET A 68 0.73 2.32 3.96
C MET A 68 0.85 3.18 5.24
N GLY A 69 0.57 2.62 6.42
CA GLY A 69 0.73 3.26 7.72
C GLY A 69 2.19 3.53 8.05
N ASN A 70 2.54 4.82 8.13
CA ASN A 70 3.77 5.36 8.73
C ASN A 70 5.05 4.56 8.46
N SER A 71 5.38 4.41 7.19
CA SER A 71 6.76 4.12 6.81
C SER A 71 7.65 5.28 7.28
N ASN A 72 8.31 5.10 8.43
CA ASN A 72 9.22 6.07 9.02
C ASN A 72 10.56 6.04 8.27
N TYR A 73 10.58 6.59 7.06
CA TYR A 73 11.82 6.78 6.33
C TYR A 73 12.58 7.96 6.93
N GLY A 74 13.85 7.75 7.29
CA GLY A 74 14.67 8.79 7.95
C GLY A 74 14.21 9.16 9.36
N GLY A 75 13.43 8.29 10.02
CA GLY A 75 12.93 8.52 11.38
C GLY A 75 11.73 9.46 11.50
N ILE A 76 11.23 10.01 10.38
CA ILE A 76 10.06 10.91 10.36
C ILE A 76 8.86 10.26 9.67
N SER A 77 7.66 10.58 10.17
CA SER A 77 6.40 10.09 9.60
C SER A 77 5.99 10.89 8.35
N CYS A 78 5.20 10.28 7.47
CA CYS A 78 4.63 10.97 6.30
C CYS A 78 3.77 12.19 6.69
N ALA A 79 3.11 12.14 7.85
CA ALA A 79 2.33 13.25 8.37
C ALA A 79 3.22 14.44 8.74
N PHE A 80 4.33 14.17 9.46
CA PHE A 80 5.32 15.17 9.82
C PHE A 80 6.00 15.79 8.59
N CYS A 81 6.36 14.96 7.61
CA CYS A 81 6.91 15.42 6.33
C CYS A 81 5.95 16.41 5.65
N ARG A 82 4.66 16.04 5.54
CA ARG A 82 3.64 16.88 4.88
C ARG A 82 3.42 18.23 5.56
N SER A 83 3.41 18.28 6.89
CA SER A 83 3.18 19.55 7.61
C SER A 83 4.35 20.51 7.51
N HIS A 84 5.57 20.03 7.26
CA HIS A 84 6.79 20.86 7.19
C HIS A 84 7.35 21.01 5.77
N LEU A 85 6.59 20.69 4.71
CA LEU A 85 7.04 20.87 3.33
C LEU A 85 7.27 22.34 2.97
N ALA A 86 6.43 23.24 3.47
CA ALA A 86 6.58 24.69 3.24
C ALA A 86 7.85 25.24 3.90
N GLU A 87 8.19 24.71 5.07
CA GLU A 87 9.39 25.09 5.82
C GLU A 87 10.68 24.53 5.16
N TYR A 88 10.59 23.37 4.49
CA TYR A 88 11.71 22.77 3.78
C TYR A 88 11.99 23.40 2.40
N GLN A 89 11.00 24.00 1.76
CA GLN A 89 11.11 24.61 0.42
C GLN A 89 12.30 25.59 0.24
N PRO A 90 12.55 26.57 1.13
CA PRO A 90 13.66 27.51 0.95
C PRO A 90 15.04 26.84 0.96
N HIS A 91 15.20 25.74 1.71
CA HIS A 91 16.45 24.97 1.73
C HIS A 91 16.74 24.31 0.38
N VAL A 92 15.70 23.87 -0.33
CA VAL A 92 15.83 23.30 -1.68
C VAL A 92 16.11 24.40 -2.71
N ALA A 93 15.57 25.60 -2.50
CA ALA A 93 15.83 26.76 -3.33
C ALA A 93 17.25 27.35 -3.15
N GLY A 94 18.02 26.87 -2.18
CA GLY A 94 19.37 27.34 -1.89
C GLY A 94 19.41 28.60 -1.02
N GLU A 95 18.29 28.98 -0.41
CA GLU A 95 18.25 30.08 0.54
C GLU A 95 18.75 29.59 1.90
N LEU A 96 19.82 30.22 2.39
CA LEU A 96 20.44 29.88 3.68
C LEU A 96 19.56 30.37 4.84
N ILE A 97 18.56 29.57 5.18
CA ILE A 97 17.85 29.72 6.45
C ILE A 97 18.61 28.93 7.52
N HIS A 98 18.81 29.55 8.68
CA HIS A 98 19.37 28.88 9.85
C HIS A 98 18.35 27.86 10.39
N GLN A 99 18.36 26.63 9.86
CA GLN A 99 17.62 25.50 10.41
C GLN A 99 18.56 24.39 10.86
N ASP A 100 17.99 23.51 11.67
CA ASP A 100 18.63 22.29 12.14
C ASP A 100 19.01 21.37 10.96
N ASP A 101 20.30 21.12 10.78
CA ASP A 101 20.84 20.22 9.75
C ASP A 101 20.24 18.81 9.85
N ALA A 102 19.87 18.36 11.05
CA ALA A 102 19.23 17.06 11.26
C ALA A 102 17.83 16.99 10.63
N PHE A 103 17.08 18.10 10.68
CA PHE A 103 15.78 18.19 10.04
C PHE A 103 15.91 18.12 8.51
N VAL A 104 16.84 18.87 7.93
CA VAL A 104 17.09 18.86 6.47
C VAL A 104 17.50 17.47 5.99
N ALA A 105 18.37 16.78 6.74
CA ALA A 105 18.82 15.43 6.41
C ALA A 105 17.71 14.38 6.50
N SER A 106 16.87 14.43 7.56
CA SER A 106 15.75 13.51 7.72
C SER A 106 14.67 13.72 6.67
N MET A 107 14.34 14.97 6.34
CA MET A 107 13.38 15.32 5.29
C MET A 107 13.85 14.87 3.90
N LYS A 108 15.13 15.10 3.58
CA LYS A 108 15.74 14.62 2.33
C LYS A 108 15.64 13.10 2.22
N THR A 109 16.07 12.39 3.27
CA THR A 109 16.02 10.91 3.32
C THR A 109 14.58 10.40 3.15
N HIS A 110 13.60 11.08 3.74
CA HIS A 110 12.20 10.70 3.61
C HIS A 110 11.67 10.90 2.19
N LEU A 111 11.98 12.02 1.55
CA LEU A 111 11.55 12.32 0.18
C LEU A 111 12.22 11.41 -0.87
N GLU A 112 13.45 10.97 -0.63
CA GLU A 112 14.15 10.02 -1.51
C GLU A 112 13.48 8.63 -1.48
N ASN A 113 13.02 8.18 -0.31
CA ASN A 113 12.47 6.84 -0.11
C ASN A 113 10.93 6.77 -0.28
N CYS A 114 10.21 7.85 0.05
CA CYS A 114 8.75 7.87 -0.01
C CYS A 114 8.23 8.47 -1.33
N THR A 115 7.80 7.61 -2.26
CA THR A 115 7.21 8.01 -3.55
C THR A 115 6.01 8.95 -3.40
N ASN A 116 5.16 8.70 -2.40
CA ASN A 116 3.97 9.51 -2.14
C ASN A 116 4.31 10.95 -1.68
N CYS A 117 5.24 11.11 -0.74
CA CYS A 117 5.65 12.43 -0.26
C CYS A 117 6.43 13.19 -1.35
N ARG A 118 7.28 12.50 -2.11
CA ARG A 118 7.97 13.06 -3.28
C ARG A 118 7.01 13.57 -4.35
N GLY A 119 6.01 12.77 -4.71
CA GLY A 119 5.00 13.17 -5.70
C GLY A 119 4.22 14.41 -5.25
N LYS A 120 3.85 14.48 -3.95
CA LYS A 120 3.20 15.67 -3.39
C LYS A 120 4.12 16.90 -3.38
N PHE A 121 5.39 16.72 -3.06
CA PHE A 121 6.36 17.81 -3.10
C PHE A 121 6.49 18.39 -4.50
N HIS A 122 6.68 17.53 -5.52
CA HIS A 122 6.73 17.97 -6.93
C HIS A 122 5.41 18.62 -7.40
N ALA A 123 4.26 18.14 -6.93
CA ALA A 123 2.98 18.74 -7.28
C ALA A 123 2.81 20.15 -6.68
N MET A 124 3.38 20.43 -5.50
CA MET A 124 3.36 21.76 -4.90
C MET A 124 4.45 22.68 -5.48
N TYR A 125 5.60 22.13 -5.83
CA TYR A 125 6.78 22.86 -6.27
C TYR A 125 7.37 22.23 -7.55
N PRO A 126 6.74 22.45 -8.73
CA PRO A 126 7.15 21.79 -9.97
C PRO A 126 8.56 22.17 -10.41
N ASP A 127 9.01 23.38 -10.07
CA ASP A 127 10.32 23.91 -10.47
C ASP A 127 11.48 23.48 -9.55
N LEU A 128 11.16 22.83 -8.42
CA LEU A 128 12.16 22.43 -7.41
C LEU A 128 12.30 20.91 -7.40
N SER A 129 13.43 20.42 -7.94
CA SER A 129 13.75 18.99 -7.92
C SER A 129 14.51 18.62 -6.63
N VAL A 130 14.10 17.55 -5.95
CA VAL A 130 14.80 17.07 -4.73
C VAL A 130 16.24 16.62 -5.06
N SER A 131 16.48 16.19 -6.30
CA SER A 131 17.78 15.73 -6.79
C SER A 131 18.83 16.84 -6.94
N SER A 132 18.42 18.10 -7.07
CA SER A 132 19.36 19.23 -7.19
C SER A 132 19.94 19.68 -5.85
N VAL A 133 19.45 19.17 -4.71
CA VAL A 133 20.09 19.33 -3.39
C VAL A 133 21.27 18.35 -3.25
N SER A 134 22.14 18.33 -4.26
CA SER A 134 23.43 17.65 -4.16
C SER A 134 24.38 18.58 -3.41
N THR A 135 24.44 18.42 -2.09
CA THR A 135 25.61 18.53 -1.21
C THR A 135 26.81 19.39 -1.70
N ASN A 136 26.59 20.57 -2.27
CA ASN A 136 27.67 21.43 -2.76
C ASN A 136 28.00 22.56 -1.77
N TRP A 137 27.34 22.58 -0.60
CA TRP A 137 27.63 23.54 0.47
C TRP A 137 29.02 23.36 1.09
N ARG A 138 29.65 22.17 0.96
CA ARG A 138 31.05 21.98 1.36
C ARG A 138 32.05 22.68 0.44
N THR A 139 31.65 23.09 -0.76
CA THR A 139 32.57 23.68 -1.75
C THR A 139 32.62 25.21 -1.66
N PHE A 140 31.63 25.86 -1.03
CA PHE A 140 31.60 27.32 -0.88
C PHE A 140 32.02 27.82 0.51
N GLY A 141 32.36 26.92 1.45
CA GLY A 141 32.61 27.28 2.85
C GLY A 141 34.06 27.39 3.32
N PHE A 142 35.08 26.88 2.61
CA PHE A 142 36.46 26.88 3.14
C PHE A 142 37.53 27.02 2.04
N ALA A 143 37.59 28.20 1.43
CA ALA A 143 38.85 28.76 0.98
C ALA A 143 39.08 30.16 1.59
N MET A 144 38.66 30.38 2.84
CA MET A 144 39.38 31.31 3.70
C MET A 144 40.63 30.57 4.19
N GLN A 145 41.72 30.70 3.42
CA GLN A 145 43.04 30.37 3.92
C GLN A 145 43.24 31.14 5.23
N PRO A 146 43.49 30.48 6.37
CA PRO A 146 44.04 31.19 7.50
C PRO A 146 45.39 31.76 7.08
N MET A 147 45.47 33.08 6.92
CA MET A 147 46.75 33.79 7.04
C MET A 147 47.18 33.78 8.52
N PHE A 148 47.36 32.61 9.11
CA PHE A 148 48.13 32.49 10.33
C PHE A 148 49.60 32.40 9.91
N GLY A 149 50.31 33.50 10.16
CA GLY A 149 51.74 33.60 9.98
C GLY A 149 52.48 32.42 10.59
N GLN A 150 53.55 32.01 9.90
CA GLN A 150 54.42 30.94 10.34
C GLN A 150 55.01 31.27 11.73
N PRO A 151 55.00 30.34 12.69
CA PRO A 151 55.81 30.49 13.89
C PRO A 151 57.29 30.40 13.51
N VAL A 152 58.05 31.47 13.76
CA VAL A 152 59.51 31.47 13.67
C VAL A 152 60.04 30.58 14.81
N PHE A 153 60.52 29.39 14.46
CA PHE A 153 61.19 28.49 15.39
C PHE A 153 62.52 29.11 15.84
N GLY A 154 62.54 29.69 17.04
CA GLY A 154 63.76 30.05 17.74
C GLY A 154 64.34 28.83 18.45
N VAL A 155 65.38 28.22 17.87
CA VAL A 155 66.16 27.15 18.51
C VAL A 155 67.13 27.78 19.50
N GLY A 156 66.74 27.83 20.78
CA GLY A 156 67.64 28.18 21.88
C GLY A 156 68.41 26.95 22.36
N HIS A 157 69.71 26.89 22.06
CA HIS A 157 70.64 25.94 22.67
C HIS A 157 70.99 26.41 24.09
N TYR A 158 70.69 25.60 25.11
CA TYR A 158 71.19 25.80 26.46
C TYR A 158 72.32 24.80 26.72
N SER A 159 73.54 25.33 26.79
CA SER A 159 74.73 24.58 27.21
C SER A 159 74.74 24.47 28.73
N ALA A 160 74.61 23.26 29.27
CA ALA A 160 74.89 22.99 30.67
C ALA A 160 76.37 22.64 30.82
N SER A 161 77.13 23.51 31.47
CA SER A 161 78.51 23.24 31.91
C SER A 161 78.48 22.55 33.27
N TYR A 162 79.38 21.56 33.40
CA TYR A 162 79.62 20.66 34.54
C TYR A 162 79.87 21.37 35.87
#